data_AF-A0A4U1INX6-F1
#
_entry.id   AF-A0A4U1INX6-F1
#
_cell.length_a   1.000
_cell.length_b   1.000
_cell.length_c   1.000
_cell.angle_alpha   90.00
_cell.angle_beta   90.00
_cell.angle_gamma   90.00
#
_symmetry.space_group_name_H-M   'P 1'
#
loop_
_entity.id
_entity.type
_entity.pdbx_description
1 polymer ?
#
loop_
_entity_poly.entity_id
_entity_poly.type
_entity_poly.pdbx_seq_one_letter_code
_entity_poly.pdbx_strand_id
1 'polypeptide(L)'
;MTENTLGMMEFCRGLLSRGESGLALVRAVVRDSSYKARLRACAARVLSPHLEPADVEHTCSLLLSGKPMTRYTAAVALCRTASPASVDALIEALDDDELIAGMYWGLHVSDVAALALTRIGGAGQPALAAWGERRRQELHHPSSRLVAACALARVGDAQGHAVLEELVTTQNDYMASDVLEALREGRETYL
;
A
#
# COMPACT_ATOMS: atom_id res chain seq x y z
N MET A 1 -23.77 6.22 7.78
CA MET A 1 -23.23 5.00 8.43
C MET A 1 -21.93 4.62 7.75
N THR A 2 -20.82 5.05 8.32
CA THR A 2 -19.45 4.71 7.93
C THR A 2 -19.16 3.29 8.40
N GLU A 3 -19.10 2.34 7.47
CA GLU A 3 -18.55 1.01 7.77
C GLU A 3 -17.09 1.19 8.21
N ASN A 4 -16.77 0.69 9.40
CA ASN A 4 -15.41 0.65 9.92
C ASN A 4 -14.56 -0.30 9.07
N THR A 5 -13.33 0.11 8.74
CA THR A 5 -12.28 -0.67 8.03
C THR A 5 -12.14 -2.10 8.55
N LEU A 6 -12.37 -2.32 9.84
CA LEU A 6 -12.36 -3.66 10.46
C LEU A 6 -13.44 -4.59 9.86
N GLY A 7 -14.68 -4.11 9.75
CA GLY A 7 -15.79 -4.87 9.17
C GLY A 7 -15.62 -5.13 7.68
N MET A 8 -14.92 -4.23 6.97
CA MET A 8 -14.54 -4.44 5.57
C MET A 8 -13.54 -5.60 5.43
N MET A 9 -12.49 -5.64 6.25
CA MET A 9 -11.50 -6.73 6.20
C MET A 9 -12.10 -8.08 6.59
N GLU A 10 -12.99 -8.12 7.59
CA GLU A 10 -13.71 -9.34 7.97
C GLU A 10 -14.62 -9.85 6.87
N PHE A 11 -15.37 -8.97 6.21
CA PHE A 11 -16.22 -9.31 5.07
C PHE A 11 -15.40 -9.91 3.92
N CYS A 12 -14.26 -9.30 3.59
CA CYS A 12 -13.39 -9.76 2.52
C CYS A 12 -12.72 -11.09 2.86
N ARG A 13 -12.30 -11.28 4.12
CA ARG A 13 -11.77 -12.54 4.63
C ARG A 13 -12.82 -13.66 4.57
N GLY A 14 -14.09 -13.34 4.86
CA GLY A 14 -15.22 -14.28 4.75
C GLY A 14 -15.63 -14.61 3.31
N LEU A 15 -15.33 -13.75 2.34
CA LEU A 15 -15.49 -14.07 0.91
C LEU A 15 -14.41 -15.02 0.43
N LEU A 16 -13.16 -14.79 0.81
CA LEU A 16 -12.02 -15.59 0.37
C LEU A 16 -11.94 -16.97 0.97
N SER A 17 -12.50 -17.17 2.16
CA SER A 17 -12.65 -18.50 2.74
C SER A 17 -13.52 -19.44 1.89
N ARG A 18 -14.19 -18.91 0.84
CA ARG A 18 -15.01 -19.67 -0.13
C ARG A 18 -14.25 -20.11 -1.39
N GLY A 19 -12.93 -19.89 -1.46
CA GLY A 19 -12.09 -20.33 -2.58
C GLY A 19 -12.48 -19.67 -3.92
N GLU A 20 -12.41 -20.43 -5.02
CA GLU A 20 -12.70 -19.94 -6.38
C GLU A 20 -14.08 -19.29 -6.54
N SER A 21 -15.09 -19.80 -5.84
CA SER A 21 -16.43 -19.21 -5.84
C SER A 21 -16.44 -17.81 -5.18
N GLY A 22 -15.60 -17.61 -4.17
CA GLY A 22 -15.37 -16.30 -3.56
C GLY A 22 -14.64 -15.36 -4.50
N LEU A 23 -13.59 -15.84 -5.18
CA LEU A 23 -12.82 -15.10 -6.17
C LEU A 23 -13.65 -14.71 -7.40
N ALA A 24 -14.52 -15.60 -7.89
CA ALA A 24 -15.45 -15.31 -8.98
C ALA A 24 -16.45 -14.21 -8.60
N LEU A 25 -16.94 -14.23 -7.35
CA LEU A 25 -17.82 -13.18 -6.82
C LEU A 25 -17.08 -11.85 -6.73
N VAL A 26 -15.83 -11.87 -6.26
CA VAL A 26 -14.96 -10.69 -6.21
C VAL A 26 -14.77 -10.12 -7.61
N ARG A 27 -14.39 -10.93 -8.60
CA ARG A 27 -14.23 -10.53 -10.01
C ARG A 27 -15.51 -9.91 -10.60
N ALA A 28 -16.68 -10.45 -10.27
CA ALA A 28 -17.97 -9.91 -10.71
C ALA A 28 -18.29 -8.56 -10.05
N VAL A 29 -17.99 -8.42 -8.75
CA VAL A 29 -18.30 -7.23 -7.94
C VAL A 29 -17.35 -6.06 -8.25
N VAL A 30 -16.12 -6.28 -8.73
CA VAL A 30 -15.27 -5.16 -9.19
C VAL A 30 -15.85 -4.45 -10.43
N ARG A 31 -16.64 -5.17 -11.25
CA ARG A 31 -17.32 -4.60 -12.44
C ARG A 31 -18.60 -3.84 -12.08
N ASP A 32 -19.01 -3.85 -10.81
CA ASP A 32 -20.17 -3.11 -10.32
C ASP A 32 -19.84 -1.62 -10.17
N SER A 33 -20.75 -0.76 -10.63
CA SER A 33 -20.59 0.70 -10.58
C SER A 33 -20.53 1.27 -9.15
N SER A 34 -20.99 0.52 -8.15
CA SER A 34 -21.00 0.92 -6.74
C SER A 34 -19.59 1.02 -6.15
N TYR A 35 -19.30 2.19 -5.58
CA TYR A 35 -18.03 2.47 -4.90
C TYR A 35 -17.69 1.46 -3.79
N LYS A 36 -18.71 1.07 -3.00
CA LYS A 36 -18.55 0.12 -1.89
C LYS A 36 -18.28 -1.30 -2.38
N ALA A 37 -18.87 -1.68 -3.51
CA ALA A 37 -18.63 -2.96 -4.16
C ALA A 37 -17.18 -3.06 -4.65
N ARG A 38 -16.70 -2.02 -5.36
CA ARG A 38 -15.29 -1.94 -5.82
C ARG A 38 -14.29 -1.97 -4.68
N LEU A 39 -14.53 -1.22 -3.60
CA LEU A 39 -13.65 -1.21 -2.43
C LEU A 39 -13.54 -2.57 -1.75
N ARG A 40 -14.68 -3.26 -1.55
CA ARG A 40 -14.73 -4.61 -0.97
C ARG A 40 -14.10 -5.66 -1.90
N ALA A 41 -14.26 -5.52 -3.20
CA ALA A 41 -13.64 -6.43 -4.16
C ALA A 41 -12.12 -6.22 -4.27
N CYS A 42 -11.62 -4.98 -4.13
CA CYS A 42 -10.18 -4.72 -4.00
C CYS A 42 -9.60 -5.30 -2.71
N ALA A 43 -10.27 -5.08 -1.57
CA ALA A 43 -9.85 -5.64 -0.27
C ALA A 43 -9.92 -7.18 -0.24
N ALA A 44 -10.85 -7.79 -0.96
CA ALA A 44 -10.89 -9.24 -1.16
C ALA A 44 -9.82 -9.74 -2.15
N ARG A 45 -9.30 -8.92 -3.07
CA ARG A 45 -8.12 -9.30 -3.88
C ARG A 45 -6.83 -9.19 -3.09
N VAL A 46 -6.69 -8.12 -2.31
CA VAL A 46 -5.59 -7.90 -1.35
C VAL A 46 -5.39 -9.13 -0.47
N LEU A 47 -6.48 -9.76 -0.01
CA LEU A 47 -6.45 -10.91 0.88
C LEU A 47 -6.35 -12.28 0.15
N SER A 48 -6.41 -12.35 -1.18
CA SER A 48 -6.23 -13.61 -1.91
C SER A 48 -4.75 -13.90 -2.11
N PRO A 49 -4.24 -15.08 -1.69
CA PRO A 49 -2.84 -15.47 -1.91
C PRO A 49 -2.49 -15.73 -3.39
N HIS A 50 -3.49 -15.74 -4.28
CA HIS A 50 -3.31 -15.97 -5.72
C HIS A 50 -4.05 -14.87 -6.50
N LEU A 51 -3.29 -14.03 -7.21
CA LEU A 51 -3.81 -13.14 -8.24
C LEU A 51 -3.39 -13.70 -9.60
N GLU A 52 -4.37 -14.03 -10.43
CA GLU A 52 -4.13 -14.44 -11.82
C GLU A 52 -3.63 -13.24 -12.66
N PRO A 53 -2.99 -13.46 -13.83
CA PRO A 53 -2.52 -12.36 -14.68
C PRO A 53 -3.61 -11.37 -15.10
N ALA A 54 -4.81 -11.85 -15.43
CA ALA A 54 -5.97 -11.00 -15.72
C ALA A 54 -6.40 -10.15 -14.51
N ASP A 55 -6.03 -10.60 -13.31
CA ASP A 55 -6.28 -9.86 -12.09
C ASP A 55 -5.25 -8.74 -11.85
N VAL A 56 -4.04 -8.85 -12.40
CA VAL A 56 -3.02 -7.78 -12.31
C VAL A 56 -3.40 -6.59 -13.19
N GLU A 57 -3.77 -6.84 -14.45
CA GLU A 57 -4.15 -5.78 -15.40
C GLU A 57 -5.31 -4.93 -14.87
N HIS A 58 -6.36 -5.59 -14.38
CA HIS A 58 -7.50 -4.89 -13.80
C HIS A 58 -7.11 -4.07 -12.56
N THR A 59 -6.21 -4.59 -11.73
CA THR A 59 -5.73 -3.88 -10.54
C THR A 59 -4.88 -2.66 -10.92
N CYS A 60 -4.08 -2.74 -11.99
CA CYS A 60 -3.37 -1.59 -12.54
C CYS A 60 -4.35 -0.49 -12.98
N SER A 61 -5.46 -0.84 -13.65
CA SER A 61 -6.48 0.17 -14.02
C SER A 61 -7.12 0.86 -12.81
N LEU A 62 -7.23 0.17 -11.68
CA LEU A 62 -7.79 0.71 -10.44
C LEU A 62 -6.79 1.61 -9.71
N LEU A 63 -5.50 1.28 -9.78
CA LEU A 63 -4.41 2.12 -9.28
C LEU A 63 -4.41 3.49 -9.94
N LEU A 64 -4.80 3.58 -11.21
CA LEU A 64 -4.85 4.84 -11.97
C LEU A 64 -6.24 5.48 -11.98
N SER A 65 -7.15 5.05 -11.11
CA SER A 65 -8.53 5.53 -11.08
C SER A 65 -8.70 6.82 -10.25
N GLY A 66 -9.71 7.64 -10.55
CA GLY A 66 -9.92 8.91 -9.83
C GLY A 66 -10.37 8.83 -8.36
N LYS A 67 -10.34 7.66 -7.71
CA LYS A 67 -10.81 7.50 -6.32
C LYS A 67 -9.67 7.12 -5.36
N PRO A 68 -9.36 7.95 -4.34
CA PRO A 68 -8.12 7.79 -3.54
C PRO A 68 -8.02 6.42 -2.85
N MET A 69 -9.11 6.02 -2.19
CA MET A 69 -9.16 4.72 -1.49
C MET A 69 -9.05 3.53 -2.46
N THR A 70 -9.56 3.67 -3.68
CA THR A 70 -9.44 2.62 -4.71
C THR A 70 -8.00 2.48 -5.16
N ARG A 71 -7.30 3.60 -5.38
CA ARG A 71 -5.88 3.58 -5.78
C ARG A 71 -5.00 2.95 -4.73
N TYR A 72 -5.16 3.30 -3.46
CA TYR A 72 -4.38 2.69 -2.37
C TYR A 72 -4.63 1.20 -2.21
N THR A 73 -5.90 0.78 -2.25
CA THR A 73 -6.20 -0.66 -2.14
C THR A 73 -5.60 -1.44 -3.32
N ALA A 74 -5.59 -0.84 -4.51
CA ALA A 74 -4.93 -1.41 -5.68
C ALA A 74 -3.40 -1.45 -5.50
N ALA A 75 -2.77 -0.38 -5.01
CA ALA A 75 -1.33 -0.34 -4.71
C ALA A 75 -0.94 -1.44 -3.72
N VAL A 76 -1.72 -1.63 -2.65
CA VAL A 76 -1.48 -2.69 -1.66
C VAL A 76 -1.58 -4.08 -2.29
N ALA A 77 -2.59 -4.33 -3.13
CA ALA A 77 -2.74 -5.61 -3.82
C ALA A 77 -1.55 -5.90 -4.75
N LEU A 78 -1.09 -4.89 -5.50
CA LEU A 78 0.07 -5.00 -6.39
C LEU A 78 1.37 -5.19 -5.59
N CYS A 79 1.49 -4.54 -4.44
CA CYS A 79 2.63 -4.70 -3.53
C CYS A 79 2.75 -6.11 -2.94
N ARG A 80 1.62 -6.73 -2.57
CA ARG A 80 1.58 -8.12 -2.08
C ARG A 80 1.90 -9.15 -3.16
N THR A 81 1.48 -8.88 -4.40
CA THR A 81 1.74 -9.79 -5.52
C THR A 81 3.12 -9.63 -6.12
N ALA A 82 3.71 -8.42 -6.01
CA ALA A 82 4.98 -8.05 -6.63
C ALA A 82 5.06 -8.50 -8.10
N SER A 83 3.96 -8.35 -8.85
CA SER A 83 3.90 -8.79 -10.24
C SER A 83 4.68 -7.84 -11.15
N PRO A 84 5.65 -8.33 -11.94
CA PRO A 84 6.38 -7.49 -12.91
C PRO A 84 5.48 -6.80 -13.93
N ALA A 85 4.30 -7.36 -14.22
CA ALA A 85 3.34 -6.76 -15.14
C ALA A 85 2.71 -5.46 -14.61
N SER A 86 2.94 -5.10 -13.35
CA SER A 86 2.41 -3.88 -12.73
C SER A 86 3.39 -2.70 -12.71
N VAL A 87 4.63 -2.89 -13.19
CA VAL A 87 5.72 -1.90 -13.10
C VAL A 87 5.30 -0.53 -13.64
N ASP A 88 4.73 -0.46 -14.85
CA ASP A 88 4.42 0.82 -15.48
C ASP A 88 3.36 1.60 -14.68
N ALA A 89 2.30 0.92 -14.22
CA ALA A 89 1.26 1.53 -13.41
C ALA A 89 1.78 1.96 -12.03
N LEU A 90 2.70 1.20 -11.43
CA LEU A 90 3.34 1.56 -10.17
C LEU A 90 4.27 2.75 -10.32
N ILE A 91 4.99 2.87 -11.44
CA ILE A 91 5.83 4.04 -11.75
C ILE A 91 4.97 5.30 -11.82
N GLU A 92 3.83 5.23 -12.51
CA GLU A 92 2.89 6.36 -12.59
C GLU A 92 2.33 6.75 -11.21
N ALA A 93 2.05 5.76 -10.36
CA ALA A 93 1.56 5.99 -9.01
C ALA A 93 2.61 6.54 -8.02
N LEU A 94 3.90 6.61 -8.39
CA LEU A 94 4.92 7.23 -7.53
C LEU A 94 4.74 8.74 -7.34
N ASP A 95 3.99 9.39 -8.24
CA ASP A 95 3.65 10.81 -8.13
C ASP A 95 2.27 11.05 -7.47
N ASP A 96 1.62 9.99 -7.00
CA ASP A 96 0.35 10.05 -6.27
C ASP A 96 0.57 10.22 -4.75
N ASP A 97 0.79 11.47 -4.36
CA ASP A 97 0.94 11.91 -2.97
C ASP A 97 -0.39 12.26 -2.29
N GLU A 98 -1.51 11.70 -2.77
CA GLU A 98 -2.79 11.91 -2.09
C GLU A 98 -2.83 11.12 -0.77
N LEU A 99 -2.84 11.87 0.34
CA LEU A 99 -3.01 11.31 1.67
C LEU A 99 -4.43 10.75 1.82
N ILE A 100 -4.54 9.49 2.25
CA ILE A 100 -5.84 8.92 2.58
C ILE A 100 -6.22 9.31 4.00
N ALA A 101 -6.97 10.41 4.10
CA ALA A 101 -7.56 10.87 5.35
C ALA A 101 -8.45 9.77 5.96
N GLY A 102 -8.20 9.44 7.24
CA GLY A 102 -8.98 8.47 8.01
C GLY A 102 -8.32 7.10 8.21
N MET A 103 -7.13 6.86 7.63
CA MET A 103 -6.27 5.76 8.05
C MET A 103 -5.28 6.24 9.12
N TYR A 104 -5.17 5.50 10.22
CA TYR A 104 -4.28 5.81 11.35
C TYR A 104 -2.78 5.84 10.99
N TRP A 105 -2.41 5.47 9.76
CA TRP A 105 -1.03 5.17 9.35
C TRP A 105 -0.44 6.16 8.35
N GLY A 106 -1.23 7.12 7.82
CA GLY A 106 -0.73 8.27 7.05
C GLY A 106 0.11 7.98 5.78
N LEU A 107 0.11 6.75 5.23
CA LEU A 107 0.85 6.44 4.01
C LEU A 107 0.15 6.94 2.75
N HIS A 108 0.93 7.39 1.78
CA HIS A 108 0.48 7.77 0.45
C HIS A 108 0.41 6.54 -0.47
N VAL A 109 -0.32 6.67 -1.58
CA VAL A 109 -0.34 5.65 -2.64
C VAL A 109 1.07 5.45 -3.20
N SER A 110 1.82 6.54 -3.39
CA SER A 110 3.22 6.51 -3.83
C SER A 110 4.13 5.72 -2.90
N ASP A 111 3.91 5.74 -1.58
CA ASP A 111 4.73 4.99 -0.62
C ASP A 111 4.54 3.47 -0.78
N VAL A 112 3.29 3.05 -1.01
CA VAL A 112 2.98 1.65 -1.28
C VAL A 112 3.49 1.22 -2.65
N ALA A 113 3.40 2.10 -3.66
CA ALA A 113 3.93 1.84 -4.99
C ALA A 113 5.46 1.66 -4.99
N ALA A 114 6.18 2.50 -4.24
CA ALA A 114 7.62 2.40 -4.06
C ALA A 114 8.03 1.06 -3.44
N LEU A 115 7.28 0.62 -2.42
CA LEU A 115 7.50 -0.68 -1.78
C LEU A 115 7.23 -1.84 -2.73
N ALA A 116 6.17 -1.76 -3.55
CA ALA A 116 5.87 -2.76 -4.58
C ALA A 116 7.01 -2.88 -5.60
N LEU A 117 7.50 -1.75 -6.12
CA LEU A 117 8.62 -1.73 -7.07
C LEU A 117 9.91 -2.29 -6.46
N THR A 118 10.17 -1.99 -5.19
CA THR A 118 11.32 -2.55 -4.44
C THR A 118 11.25 -4.07 -4.38
N ARG A 119 10.06 -4.65 -4.17
CA ARG A 119 9.85 -6.11 -4.12
C ARG A 119 9.93 -6.78 -5.47
N ILE A 120 9.42 -6.14 -6.52
CA ILE A 120 9.55 -6.63 -7.89
C ILE A 120 11.03 -6.76 -8.25
N GLY A 121 11.84 -5.78 -7.82
CA GLY A 121 13.28 -5.77 -8.02
C GLY A 121 13.68 -5.39 -9.45
N GLY A 122 14.77 -4.63 -9.60
CA GLY A 122 15.38 -4.30 -10.90
C GLY A 122 14.58 -3.39 -11.85
N ALA A 123 13.30 -3.15 -11.61
CA ALA A 123 12.43 -2.30 -12.43
C ALA A 123 12.15 -0.93 -11.78
N GLY A 124 11.90 0.10 -12.60
CA GLY A 124 11.50 1.44 -12.11
C GLY A 124 12.57 2.24 -11.34
N GLN A 125 13.84 1.83 -11.38
CA GLN A 125 14.91 2.40 -10.56
C GLN A 125 15.06 3.93 -10.65
N PRO A 126 15.03 4.58 -11.83
CA PRO A 126 15.12 6.03 -11.89
C PRO A 126 13.95 6.73 -11.18
N ALA A 127 12.74 6.17 -11.32
CA ALA A 127 11.54 6.73 -10.71
C ALA A 127 11.54 6.50 -9.18
N LEU A 128 11.95 5.31 -8.73
CA LEU A 128 12.10 4.98 -7.31
C LEU A 128 13.17 5.86 -6.63
N ALA A 129 14.28 6.13 -7.32
CA ALA A 129 15.33 7.02 -6.83
C ALA A 129 14.82 8.47 -6.69
N ALA A 130 14.05 8.96 -7.67
CA ALA A 130 13.44 10.28 -7.61
C ALA A 130 12.41 10.38 -6.46
N TRP A 131 11.55 9.38 -6.29
CA TRP A 131 10.63 9.27 -5.16
C TRP A 131 11.38 9.28 -3.82
N GLY A 132 12.46 8.49 -3.70
CA GLY A 132 13.26 8.41 -2.48
C GLY A 132 13.95 9.73 -2.12
N GLU A 133 14.41 10.48 -3.12
CA GLU A 133 14.95 11.82 -2.92
C GLU A 133 13.89 12.79 -2.35
N ARG A 134 12.68 12.79 -2.92
CA ARG A 134 11.58 13.61 -2.40
C ARG A 134 11.26 13.27 -0.95
N ARG A 135 11.15 11.97 -0.62
CA ARG A 135 10.88 11.53 0.75
C ARG A 135 12.01 11.88 1.72
N ARG A 136 13.28 11.81 1.29
CA ARG A 136 14.41 12.25 2.14
C ARG A 136 14.35 13.75 2.44
N GLN A 137 13.92 14.58 1.49
CA GLN A 137 13.71 16.01 1.75
C GLN A 137 12.60 16.24 2.80
N GLU A 138 11.54 15.43 2.79
CA GLU A 138 10.45 15.50 3.76
C GLU A 138 10.85 15.11 5.19
N LEU A 139 11.96 14.39 5.39
CA LEU A 139 12.50 14.11 6.73
C LEU A 139 12.84 15.38 7.52
N HIS A 140 13.07 16.50 6.83
CA HIS A 140 13.36 17.79 7.44
C HIS A 140 12.10 18.59 7.80
N HIS A 141 10.91 18.11 7.43
CA HIS A 141 9.64 18.79 7.67
C HIS A 141 8.89 18.18 8.87
N PRO A 142 8.67 18.92 9.99
CA PRO A 142 8.08 18.35 11.21
C PRO A 142 6.75 17.63 11.02
N SER A 143 5.89 18.09 10.10
CA SER A 143 4.57 17.51 9.84
C SER A 143 4.61 16.22 9.02
N SER A 144 5.66 16.01 8.23
CA SER A 144 5.76 14.89 7.28
C SER A 144 6.90 13.92 7.64
N ARG A 145 7.75 14.30 8.60
CA ARG A 145 8.95 13.56 9.02
C ARG A 145 8.67 12.10 9.36
N LEU A 146 7.66 11.84 10.19
CA LEU A 146 7.31 10.48 10.61
C LEU A 146 6.84 9.62 9.43
N VAL A 147 5.96 10.17 8.58
CA VAL A 147 5.42 9.47 7.41
C VAL A 147 6.51 9.16 6.40
N ALA A 148 7.35 10.14 6.07
CA ALA A 148 8.49 9.95 5.17
C ALA A 148 9.49 8.91 5.71
N ALA A 149 9.81 8.96 7.01
CA ALA A 149 10.68 7.97 7.65
C ALA A 149 10.08 6.56 7.59
N CYS A 150 8.77 6.44 7.85
CA CYS A 150 8.03 5.19 7.73
C CYS A 150 8.06 4.60 6.31
N ALA A 151 7.92 5.43 5.29
CA ALA A 151 7.94 5.01 3.89
C ALA A 151 9.35 4.58 3.46
N LEU A 152 10.36 5.41 3.76
CA LEU A 152 11.77 5.16 3.47
C LEU A 152 12.28 3.87 4.15
N ALA A 153 11.98 3.69 5.45
CA ALA A 153 12.41 2.49 6.17
C ALA A 153 11.84 1.21 5.54
N ARG A 154 10.58 1.23 5.08
CA ARG A 154 9.95 0.06 4.45
C ARG A 154 10.58 -0.36 3.12
N VAL A 155 11.14 0.58 2.36
CA VAL A 155 11.90 0.27 1.14
C VAL A 155 13.38 -0.06 1.43
N GLY A 156 13.78 -0.10 2.70
CA GLY A 156 15.14 -0.40 3.12
C GLY A 156 16.11 0.80 3.12
N ASP A 157 15.60 2.04 3.06
CA ASP A 157 16.44 3.23 3.15
C ASP A 157 16.95 3.43 4.59
N ALA A 158 18.26 3.66 4.72
CA ALA A 158 18.95 3.77 5.99
C ALA A 158 18.65 5.08 6.73
N GLN A 159 18.39 6.18 6.01
CA GLN A 159 18.03 7.46 6.65
C GLN A 159 16.63 7.38 7.25
N GLY A 160 15.69 6.74 6.55
CA GLY A 160 14.36 6.46 7.08
C GLY A 160 14.43 5.68 8.39
N HIS A 161 15.20 4.58 8.42
CA HIS A 161 15.43 3.80 9.63
C HIS A 161 16.02 4.61 10.78
N ALA A 162 17.11 5.37 10.52
CA ALA A 162 17.77 6.16 11.55
C ALA A 162 16.84 7.21 12.18
N VAL A 163 15.97 7.84 11.37
CA VAL A 163 14.98 8.78 11.89
C VAL A 163 13.92 8.09 12.75
N LEU A 164 13.47 6.88 12.39
CA LEU A 164 12.53 6.14 13.24
C LEU A 164 13.16 5.80 14.61
N GLU A 165 14.43 5.38 14.64
CA GLU A 165 15.16 5.12 15.89
C GLU A 165 15.29 6.38 16.77
N GLU A 166 15.57 7.53 16.14
CA GLU A 166 15.57 8.82 16.83
C GLU A 166 14.19 9.15 17.41
N LEU A 167 13.11 8.97 16.66
CA LEU A 167 11.75 9.30 17.10
C LEU A 167 11.29 8.42 18.27
N VAL A 168 11.63 7.12 18.25
CA VAL A 168 11.37 6.21 19.38
C VAL A 168 12.11 6.68 20.63
N THR A 169 13.39 7.03 20.50
CA THR A 169 14.24 7.40 21.65
C THR A 169 13.93 8.79 22.22
N THR A 170 13.56 9.75 21.37
CA THR A 170 13.41 11.16 21.77
C THR A 170 11.96 11.58 22.02
N GLN A 171 10.99 10.98 21.33
CA GLN A 171 9.58 11.39 21.37
C GLN A 171 8.63 10.29 21.85
N ASN A 172 9.15 9.08 22.12
CA ASN A 172 8.36 7.91 22.49
C ASN A 172 7.21 7.66 21.49
N ASP A 173 7.52 7.76 20.20
CA ASP A 173 6.54 7.64 19.13
C ASP A 173 6.19 6.15 18.89
N TYR A 174 4.93 5.81 19.21
CA TYR A 174 4.42 4.44 19.08
C TYR A 174 4.40 3.95 17.64
N MET A 175 4.14 4.83 16.67
CA MET A 175 4.09 4.44 15.26
C MET A 175 5.49 4.11 14.75
N ALA A 176 6.50 4.88 15.14
CA ALA A 176 7.89 4.56 14.82
C ALA A 176 8.33 3.22 15.42
N SER A 177 7.93 2.94 16.67
CA SER A 177 8.20 1.67 17.35
C SER A 177 7.57 0.48 16.63
N ASP A 178 6.27 0.58 16.29
CA ASP A 178 5.52 -0.49 15.60
C ASP A 178 6.15 -0.82 14.25
N VAL A 179 6.60 0.21 13.50
CA VAL A 179 7.23 0.02 12.20
C VAL A 179 8.59 -0.66 12.32
N LEU A 180 9.43 -0.24 13.28
CA LEU A 180 10.73 -0.88 13.50
C LEU A 180 10.58 -2.34 13.96
N GLU A 181 9.61 -2.62 14.84
CA GLU A 181 9.32 -3.98 15.27
C GLU A 181 8.86 -4.86 14.09
N ALA A 182 7.94 -4.35 13.27
CA ALA A 182 7.46 -4.99 12.06
C ALA A 182 8.63 -5.38 11.13
N LEU A 183 9.52 -4.42 10.83
CA LEU A 183 10.67 -4.63 9.96
C LEU A 183 11.66 -5.65 10.53
N ARG A 184 11.93 -5.61 11.85
CA ARG A 184 12.81 -6.55 12.54
C ARG A 184 12.33 -8.01 12.45
N GLU A 185 11.02 -8.20 12.48
CA GLU A 185 10.42 -9.53 12.48
C GLU A 185 10.08 -10.03 11.08
N GLY A 186 10.38 -9.24 10.05
CA GLY A 186 9.95 -9.52 8.68
C GLY A 186 8.41 -9.54 8.55
N ARG A 187 7.70 -8.88 9.47
CA ARG A 187 6.25 -8.73 9.43
C ARG A 187 5.93 -7.46 8.66
N GLU A 188 5.10 -7.57 7.65
CA GLU A 188 4.50 -6.40 7.01
C GLU A 188 3.22 -6.05 7.74
N THR A 189 3.36 -5.57 8.97
CA THR A 189 2.22 -5.12 9.73
C THR A 189 1.59 -3.94 8.95
N TYR A 190 0.36 -4.17 8.48
CA TYR A 190 -0.53 -3.18 7.86
C TYR A 190 -0.32 -2.85 6.38
N LEU A 191 0.36 -3.72 5.61
CA LEU A 191 -0.01 -3.95 4.20
C LEU A 191 -1.08 -5.03 4.12
#